data_AF-A0A961DXV7-F1
#
_entry.id   AF-A0A961DXV7-F1
#
_cell.length_a   1.000
_cell.length_b   1.000
_cell.length_c   1.000
_cell.angle_alpha   90.00
_cell.angle_beta   90.00
_cell.angle_gamma   90.00
#
_symmetry.space_group_name_H-M   'P 1'
#
loop_
_entity.id
_entity.type
_entity.pdbx_description
1 polymer ?
#
loop_
_entity_poly.entity_id
_entity_poly.type
_entity_poly.pdbx_seq_one_letter_code
_entity_poly.pdbx_strand_id
1 'polypeptide(L)'
;MTEIGTTYDVYVLGDVDTSKRLDILAEKASERGAVITQTFAFPNGAAAQHDDLTDVEAVVEALGTAIARRTPIWVPFWLQDFCREQHLRRLGLTLQRHGLDLLLGPELAPLPMQGGINEVDAALRTEVRAVFALDDAAMAAAGMHALGSEIEAALAQQASRATEEEYFSTAQAALCFGKSTAWVSRGLREKTFRYADGSEVEPIRVGKGGRRRFTVPMLRAMAWSAYRSGTLTAQQLQGVLAELSRSERCGGHRLSDR
;
A
#
# COMPACT_ATOMS: atom_id res chain seq x y z
N MET A 1 40.75 14.77 7.27
CA MET A 1 39.66 13.78 7.21
C MET A 1 38.65 14.32 6.21
N THR A 2 38.49 13.64 5.08
CA THR A 2 37.64 14.07 3.98
C THR A 2 36.18 13.84 4.38
N GLU A 3 35.46 14.90 4.73
CA GLU A 3 34.01 14.86 4.85
C GLU A 3 33.45 14.59 3.45
N ILE A 4 33.04 13.34 3.22
CA ILE A 4 32.12 13.04 2.14
C ILE A 4 30.80 13.66 2.58
N GLY A 5 30.53 14.89 2.15
CA GLY A 5 29.23 15.53 2.32
C GLY A 5 28.22 14.81 1.45
N THR A 6 27.77 13.62 1.87
CA THR A 6 26.61 12.95 1.28
C THR A 6 25.39 13.78 1.60
N THR A 7 24.98 14.61 0.65
CA THR A 7 23.71 15.31 0.73
C THR A 7 22.56 14.34 0.47
N TYR A 8 21.46 14.47 1.20
CA TYR A 8 20.27 13.65 1.01
C TYR A 8 19.03 14.53 0.73
N ASP A 9 18.11 13.99 -0.05
CA ASP A 9 16.90 14.70 -0.44
C ASP A 9 15.84 14.63 0.65
N VAL A 10 15.11 15.73 0.85
CA VAL A 10 13.95 15.80 1.77
C VAL A 10 12.78 16.49 1.10
N TYR A 11 11.56 16.08 1.46
CA TYR A 11 10.33 16.80 1.13
C TYR A 11 9.85 17.60 2.32
N VAL A 12 9.51 18.87 2.13
CA VAL A 12 8.91 19.69 3.18
C VAL A 12 7.40 19.53 3.13
N LEU A 13 6.78 19.28 4.29
CA LEU A 13 5.34 19.27 4.46
C LEU A 13 4.95 20.21 5.59
N GLY A 14 4.02 21.12 5.32
CA GLY A 14 3.51 22.07 6.32
C GLY A 14 2.41 22.95 5.73
N ASP A 15 2.00 23.99 6.46
CA ASP A 15 1.01 24.93 5.95
C ASP A 15 1.60 25.94 4.95
N VAL A 16 0.76 26.87 4.47
CA VAL A 16 1.19 27.91 3.54
C VAL A 16 2.24 28.84 4.17
N ASP A 17 2.21 29.08 5.48
CA ASP A 17 3.21 29.91 6.14
C ASP A 17 4.57 29.20 6.25
N THR A 18 4.57 27.88 6.36
CA THR A 18 5.78 27.06 6.21
C THR A 18 6.38 27.21 4.81
N SER A 19 5.56 27.22 3.76
CA SER A 19 6.04 27.42 2.37
C SER A 19 6.66 28.81 2.13
N LYS A 20 6.22 29.84 2.85
CA LYS A 20 6.78 31.21 2.74
C LYS A 20 8.17 31.35 3.37
N ARG A 21 8.59 30.37 4.16
CA ARG A 21 9.88 30.37 4.89
C ARG A 21 10.92 29.47 4.24
N LEU A 22 10.71 29.04 3.00
CA LEU A 22 11.57 28.07 2.32
C LEU A 22 13.03 28.51 2.22
N ASP A 23 13.32 29.80 2.06
CA ASP A 23 14.70 30.30 2.01
C ASP A 23 15.47 29.98 3.31
N ILE A 24 14.82 30.22 4.46
CA ILE A 24 15.37 29.92 5.79
C ILE A 24 15.46 28.40 6.00
N LEU A 25 14.45 27.66 5.54
CA LEU A 25 14.44 26.20 5.66
C LEU A 25 15.52 25.54 4.79
N ALA A 26 15.81 26.10 3.62
CA ALA A 26 16.85 25.60 2.72
C ALA A 26 18.25 25.77 3.35
N GLU A 27 18.49 26.91 4.01
CA GLU A 27 19.72 27.12 4.80
C GLU A 27 19.83 26.05 5.90
N LYS A 28 18.76 25.85 6.69
CA LYS A 28 18.73 24.85 7.77
C LYS A 28 18.90 23.41 7.26
N ALA A 29 18.30 23.07 6.14
CA ALA A 29 18.49 21.78 5.49
C ALA A 29 19.97 21.60 5.10
N SER A 30 20.57 22.62 4.47
CA SER A 30 21.97 22.58 4.03
C SER A 30 22.97 22.42 5.18
N GLU A 31 22.73 23.07 6.33
CA GLU A 31 23.53 22.91 7.56
C GLU A 31 23.56 21.45 8.04
N ARG A 32 22.55 20.66 7.68
CA ARG A 32 22.40 19.24 8.04
C ARG A 32 22.69 18.27 6.88
N GLY A 33 23.20 18.78 5.75
CA GLY A 33 23.44 17.98 4.55
C GLY A 33 22.15 17.51 3.87
N ALA A 34 21.02 18.17 4.09
CA ALA A 34 19.76 17.90 3.42
C ALA A 34 19.52 18.91 2.28
N VAL A 35 18.82 18.47 1.23
CA VAL A 35 18.36 19.32 0.12
C VAL A 35 16.85 19.22 0.00
N ILE A 36 16.16 20.36 0.09
CA ILE A 36 14.71 20.40 -0.14
C ILE A 36 14.46 20.23 -1.63
N THR A 37 13.85 19.13 -2.02
CA THR A 37 13.57 18.82 -3.44
C THR A 37 12.14 19.13 -3.83
N GLN A 38 11.22 19.10 -2.87
CA GLN A 38 9.81 19.44 -3.09
C GLN A 38 9.18 19.96 -1.80
N THR A 39 8.14 20.77 -1.94
CA THR A 39 7.33 21.28 -0.84
C THR A 39 5.86 21.00 -1.11
N PHE A 40 5.18 20.44 -0.11
CA PHE A 40 3.76 20.20 -0.10
C PHE A 40 3.13 21.11 0.95
N ALA A 41 2.32 22.07 0.50
CA ALA A 41 1.71 23.07 1.37
C ALA A 41 0.19 22.89 1.41
N PHE A 42 -0.40 22.91 2.60
CA PHE A 42 -1.85 22.94 2.79
C PHE A 42 -2.32 24.27 3.41
N PRO A 43 -3.61 24.65 3.27
CA PRO A 43 -4.13 25.89 3.84
C PRO A 43 -3.93 25.95 5.36
N ASN A 44 -3.69 27.15 5.89
CA ASN A 44 -3.50 27.36 7.33
C ASN A 44 -4.67 26.79 8.14
N GLY A 45 -4.35 25.96 9.14
CA GLY A 45 -5.34 25.31 9.99
C GLY A 45 -6.13 24.18 9.33
N ALA A 46 -5.87 23.80 8.07
CA ALA A 46 -6.55 22.69 7.42
C ALA A 46 -6.37 21.38 8.22
N ALA A 47 -5.14 21.04 8.61
CA ALA A 47 -4.91 19.86 9.43
C ALA A 47 -5.68 19.89 10.76
N ALA A 48 -5.84 21.05 11.40
CA ALA A 48 -6.58 21.18 12.66
C ALA A 48 -8.10 20.99 12.50
N GLN A 49 -8.64 21.31 11.31
CA GLN A 49 -10.06 21.20 10.97
C GLN A 49 -10.49 19.77 10.66
N HIS A 50 -9.55 18.86 10.37
CA HIS A 50 -9.83 17.48 10.04
C HIS A 50 -9.33 16.51 11.12
N ASP A 51 -10.18 15.57 11.53
CA ASP A 51 -9.76 14.48 12.42
C ASP A 51 -8.93 13.44 11.67
N ASP A 52 -9.21 13.24 10.38
CA ASP A 52 -8.45 12.36 9.47
C ASP A 52 -7.60 13.18 8.48
N LEU A 53 -6.31 12.84 8.36
CA LEU A 53 -5.39 13.51 7.44
C LEU A 53 -5.60 13.09 5.99
N THR A 54 -6.38 12.04 5.72
CA THR A 54 -6.72 11.65 4.35
C THR A 54 -7.55 12.72 3.62
N ASP A 55 -8.22 13.59 4.38
CA ASP A 55 -8.97 14.74 3.84
C ASP A 55 -8.07 15.93 3.46
N VAL A 56 -6.80 15.91 3.86
CA VAL A 56 -5.83 16.97 3.52
C VAL A 56 -5.01 16.51 2.30
N GLU A 57 -5.44 16.93 1.11
CA GLU A 57 -4.88 16.46 -0.17
C GLU A 57 -3.34 16.56 -0.23
N ALA A 58 -2.75 17.68 0.19
CA ALA A 58 -1.30 17.88 0.19
C ALA A 58 -0.55 16.87 1.08
N VAL A 59 -1.19 16.38 2.16
CA VAL A 59 -0.61 15.35 3.03
C VAL A 59 -0.60 14.00 2.33
N VAL A 60 -1.70 13.64 1.66
CA VAL A 60 -1.80 12.39 0.88
C VAL A 60 -0.81 12.40 -0.29
N GLU A 61 -0.70 13.52 -0.98
CA GLU A 61 0.26 13.71 -2.08
C GLU A 61 1.71 13.60 -1.60
N ALA A 62 2.04 14.25 -0.47
CA ALA A 62 3.36 14.17 0.13
C ALA A 62 3.74 12.73 0.50
N LEU A 63 2.83 12.01 1.17
CA LEU A 63 3.04 10.59 1.53
C LEU A 63 3.22 9.71 0.29
N GLY A 64 2.35 9.84 -0.70
CA GLY A 64 2.42 9.06 -1.93
C GLY A 64 3.75 9.28 -2.67
N THR A 65 4.17 10.55 -2.77
CA THR A 65 5.43 10.92 -3.43
C THR A 65 6.64 10.43 -2.64
N ALA A 66 6.66 10.62 -1.33
CA ALA A 66 7.71 10.15 -0.42
C ALA A 66 7.91 8.63 -0.53
N ILE A 67 6.82 7.85 -0.46
CA ILE A 67 6.86 6.39 -0.55
C ILE A 67 7.37 5.95 -1.93
N ALA A 68 6.89 6.56 -3.00
CA ALA A 68 7.29 6.21 -4.37
C ALA A 68 8.77 6.52 -4.65
N ARG A 69 9.28 7.62 -4.09
CA ARG A 69 10.65 8.11 -4.34
C ARG A 69 11.66 7.69 -3.26
N ARG A 70 11.19 7.08 -2.18
CA ARG A 70 11.98 6.72 -0.99
C ARG A 70 12.66 7.93 -0.35
N THR A 71 11.96 9.04 -0.31
CA THR A 71 12.46 10.31 0.21
C THR A 71 11.77 10.62 1.54
N PRO A 72 12.50 10.95 2.61
CA PRO A 72 11.91 11.31 3.90
C PRO A 72 11.11 12.61 3.82
N ILE A 73 10.13 12.74 4.72
CA ILE A 73 9.34 13.96 4.89
C ILE A 73 9.85 14.72 6.11
N TRP A 74 10.04 16.02 5.94
CA TRP A 74 10.41 16.96 6.98
C TRP A 74 9.25 17.90 7.30
N VAL A 75 8.92 17.96 8.60
CA VAL A 75 7.89 18.85 9.15
C VAL A 75 8.54 19.82 10.14
N PRO A 76 8.98 21.01 9.68
CA PRO A 76 9.77 21.94 10.48
C PRO A 76 8.96 22.61 11.59
N PHE A 77 7.68 22.92 11.35
CA PHE A 77 6.80 23.66 12.26
C PHE A 77 5.60 22.81 12.68
N TRP A 78 5.89 21.55 13.03
CA TRP A 78 4.88 20.52 13.23
C TRP A 78 3.76 20.86 14.23
N LEU A 79 4.09 21.61 15.29
CA LEU A 79 3.11 22.00 16.31
C LEU A 79 2.15 23.06 15.77
N GLN A 80 2.65 23.97 14.91
CA GLN A 80 1.85 25.01 14.27
C GLN A 80 1.04 24.45 13.09
N ASP A 81 1.65 23.59 12.29
CA ASP A 81 1.07 23.05 11.07
C ASP A 81 -0.04 22.02 11.34
N PHE A 82 0.20 21.08 12.27
CA PHE A 82 -0.70 19.95 12.51
C PHE A 82 -1.54 20.09 13.78
N CYS A 83 -1.15 20.96 14.73
CA CYS A 83 -1.84 21.24 15.99
C CYS A 83 -2.13 20.05 16.92
N ARG A 84 -1.89 18.80 16.47
CA ARG A 84 -2.22 17.56 17.19
C ARG A 84 -1.14 16.52 16.98
N GLU A 85 -0.64 15.94 18.07
CA GLU A 85 0.40 14.90 17.98
C GLU A 85 -0.08 13.62 17.29
N GLN A 86 -1.37 13.32 17.39
CA GLN A 86 -1.97 12.15 16.74
C GLN A 86 -1.72 12.14 15.22
N HIS A 87 -1.71 13.32 14.60
CA HIS A 87 -1.52 13.48 13.16
C HIS A 87 -0.08 13.15 12.77
N LEU A 88 0.90 13.68 13.50
CA LEU A 88 2.31 13.33 13.29
C LEU A 88 2.60 11.86 13.51
N ARG A 89 1.93 11.25 14.49
CA ARG A 89 2.10 9.82 14.73
C ARG A 89 1.56 8.97 13.58
N ARG A 90 0.38 9.32 13.05
CA ARG A 90 -0.19 8.62 11.88
C ARG A 90 0.72 8.77 10.66
N LEU A 91 1.30 9.96 10.44
CA LEU A 91 2.28 10.19 9.38
C LEU A 91 3.54 9.33 9.58
N GLY A 92 4.11 9.38 10.79
CA GLY A 92 5.31 8.63 11.13
C GLY A 92 5.14 7.12 10.98
N LEU A 93 4.05 6.56 11.50
CA LEU A 93 3.73 5.13 11.36
C LEU A 93 3.53 4.74 9.90
N THR A 94 2.91 5.61 9.10
CA THR A 94 2.71 5.36 7.66
C THR A 94 4.05 5.28 6.95
N LEU A 95 4.94 6.26 7.15
CA LEU A 95 6.29 6.27 6.56
C LEU A 95 7.14 5.08 7.04
N GLN A 96 7.08 4.74 8.32
CA GLN A 96 7.82 3.61 8.91
C GLN A 96 7.43 2.26 8.30
N ARG A 97 6.15 2.04 7.97
CA ARG A 97 5.71 0.83 7.24
C ARG A 97 6.39 0.69 5.87
N HIS A 98 6.90 1.79 5.33
CA HIS A 98 7.65 1.84 4.08
C HIS A 98 9.16 2.04 4.29
N GLY A 99 9.66 1.94 5.52
CA GLY A 99 11.07 2.09 5.87
C GLY A 99 11.60 3.52 5.69
N LEU A 100 10.73 4.52 5.86
CA LEU A 100 11.06 5.94 5.77
C LEU A 100 10.86 6.62 7.13
N ASP A 101 11.66 7.65 7.38
CA ASP A 101 11.57 8.47 8.58
C ASP A 101 10.74 9.74 8.35
N LEU A 102 10.02 10.14 9.41
CA LEU A 102 9.46 11.47 9.53
C LEU A 102 10.45 12.33 10.33
N LEU A 103 10.90 13.43 9.76
CA LEU A 103 11.85 14.36 10.37
C LEU A 103 11.08 15.55 10.96
N LEU A 104 11.43 15.96 12.18
CA LEU A 104 10.73 16.98 12.95
C LEU A 104 11.64 18.15 13.31
N GLY A 105 11.02 19.33 13.36
CA GLY A 105 11.66 20.53 13.89
C GLY A 105 12.79 21.06 13.02
N PRO A 106 13.42 22.18 13.41
CA PRO A 106 14.48 22.80 12.62
C PRO A 106 15.74 21.91 12.50
N GLU A 107 15.89 20.93 13.37
CA GLU A 107 17.07 20.06 13.46
C GLU A 107 16.97 18.78 12.63
N LEU A 108 15.87 18.57 11.89
CA LEU A 108 15.60 17.36 11.13
C LEU A 108 15.69 16.09 12.00
N ALA A 109 15.22 16.17 13.25
CA ALA A 109 15.30 15.06 14.19
C ALA A 109 14.29 13.97 13.79
N PRO A 110 14.69 12.69 13.71
CA PRO A 110 13.75 11.62 13.40
C PRO A 110 12.69 11.48 14.50
N LEU A 111 11.44 11.24 14.09
CA LEU A 111 10.34 10.97 15.02
C LEU A 111 10.68 9.74 15.88
N PRO A 112 10.64 9.85 17.23
CA PRO A 112 10.99 8.73 18.10
C PRO A 112 10.08 7.52 17.87
N MET A 113 10.69 6.33 17.76
CA MET A 113 9.97 5.07 17.51
C MET A 113 9.24 4.53 18.75
N GLN A 114 9.60 4.99 19.94
CA GLN A 114 9.00 4.60 21.22
C GLN A 114 8.71 5.84 22.06
N GLY A 115 7.56 5.86 22.76
CA GLY A 115 7.06 7.03 23.49
C GLY A 115 6.07 7.89 22.68
N GLY A 116 5.43 8.84 23.37
CA GLY A 116 4.73 9.97 22.76
C GLY A 116 5.63 11.20 22.77
N ILE A 117 5.34 12.22 21.95
CA ILE A 117 6.04 13.50 22.03
C ILE A 117 5.60 14.24 23.31
N ASN A 118 4.33 14.08 23.70
CA ASN A 118 3.79 14.50 25.00
C ASN A 118 3.68 13.32 25.98
N GLU A 119 4.20 13.54 27.19
CA GLU A 119 4.17 12.58 28.30
C GLU A 119 2.74 12.24 28.76
N VAL A 120 1.80 13.18 28.69
CA VAL A 120 0.38 12.97 29.03
C VAL A 120 -0.30 12.06 28.01
N ASP A 121 0.00 12.23 26.72
CA ASP A 121 -0.52 11.35 25.65
C ASP A 121 0.14 9.96 25.71
N ALA A 122 1.41 9.88 26.12
CA ALA A 122 2.07 8.60 26.42
C ALA A 122 1.43 7.89 27.63
N ALA A 123 1.14 8.62 28.71
CA ALA A 123 0.48 8.11 29.92
C ALA A 123 -0.95 7.65 29.63
N LEU A 124 -1.74 8.46 28.92
CA LEU A 124 -3.12 8.11 28.55
C LEU A 124 -3.18 6.85 27.68
N ARG A 125 -2.22 6.68 26.75
CA ARG A 125 -2.12 5.45 25.95
C ARG A 125 -1.70 4.24 26.76
N THR A 126 -0.83 4.43 27.74
CA THR A 126 -0.45 3.35 28.66
C THR A 126 -1.67 2.88 29.45
N GLU A 127 -2.48 3.84 29.93
CA GLU A 127 -3.72 3.54 30.63
C GLU A 127 -4.73 2.83 29.73
N VAL A 128 -4.99 3.33 28.52
CA VAL A 128 -5.91 2.69 27.56
C VAL A 128 -5.47 1.26 27.24
N ARG A 129 -4.16 1.02 27.05
CA ARG A 129 -3.62 -0.34 26.83
C ARG A 129 -3.81 -1.24 28.05
N ALA A 130 -3.62 -0.71 29.26
CA ALA A 130 -3.85 -1.45 30.50
C ALA A 130 -5.32 -1.85 30.66
N VAL A 131 -6.25 -0.96 30.28
CA VAL A 131 -7.69 -1.25 30.26
C VAL A 131 -8.03 -2.37 29.27
N PHE A 132 -7.51 -2.31 28.05
CA PHE A 132 -7.72 -3.40 27.07
C PHE A 132 -7.14 -4.74 27.55
N ALA A 133 -5.94 -4.73 28.14
CA ALA A 133 -5.34 -5.95 28.70
C ALA A 133 -6.15 -6.53 29.87
N LEU A 134 -6.77 -5.66 30.69
CA LEU A 134 -7.66 -6.07 31.77
C LEU A 134 -8.96 -6.68 31.23
N ASP A 135 -9.54 -6.08 30.19
CA ASP A 135 -10.74 -6.60 29.51
C ASP A 135 -10.48 -7.96 28.87
N ASP A 136 -9.37 -8.11 28.14
CA ASP A 136 -8.94 -9.39 27.55
C ASP A 136 -8.75 -10.47 28.63
N ALA A 137 -8.11 -10.12 29.75
CA ALA A 137 -7.92 -11.03 30.87
C ALA A 137 -9.26 -11.43 31.52
N ALA A 138 -10.20 -10.49 31.66
CA ALA A 138 -11.53 -10.74 32.19
C ALA A 138 -12.35 -11.65 31.25
N MET A 139 -12.31 -11.41 29.95
CA MET A 139 -12.96 -12.23 28.92
C MET A 139 -12.39 -13.65 28.88
N ALA A 140 -11.06 -13.78 28.94
CA ALA A 140 -10.39 -15.07 29.04
C ALA A 140 -10.78 -15.83 30.32
N ALA A 141 -10.83 -15.14 31.47
CA ALA A 141 -11.28 -15.73 32.74
C ALA A 141 -12.75 -16.15 32.72
N ALA A 142 -13.59 -15.43 31.96
CA ALA A 142 -14.99 -15.78 31.73
C ALA A 142 -15.20 -16.92 30.71
N GLY A 143 -14.12 -17.44 30.12
CA GLY A 143 -14.18 -18.48 29.08
C GLY A 143 -14.74 -17.98 27.74
N MET A 144 -14.79 -16.66 27.55
CA MET A 144 -15.27 -16.02 26.32
C MET A 144 -14.07 -15.79 25.40
N HIS A 145 -13.81 -16.71 24.48
CA HIS A 145 -12.85 -16.46 23.40
C HIS A 145 -13.43 -15.37 22.49
N ALA A 146 -12.68 -14.28 22.31
CA ALA A 146 -13.09 -13.17 21.48
C ALA A 146 -13.28 -13.66 20.02
N LEU A 147 -14.41 -13.27 19.41
CA LEU A 147 -14.72 -13.48 17.98
C LEU A 147 -13.53 -13.16 17.05
N GLY A 148 -12.62 -12.28 17.46
CA GLY A 148 -11.38 -11.97 16.74
C GLY A 148 -10.50 -13.18 16.45
N SER A 149 -10.30 -14.10 17.41
CA SER A 149 -9.48 -15.30 17.15
C SER A 149 -10.17 -16.28 16.19
N GLU A 150 -11.49 -16.32 16.20
CA GLU A 150 -12.27 -17.12 15.26
C GLU A 150 -12.27 -16.50 13.86
N ILE A 151 -12.32 -15.17 13.75
CA ILE A 151 -12.20 -14.43 12.48
C ILE A 151 -10.79 -14.60 11.90
N GLU A 152 -9.73 -14.43 12.70
CA GLU A 152 -8.35 -14.63 12.25
C GLU A 152 -8.10 -16.08 11.85
N ALA A 153 -8.66 -17.06 12.59
CA ALA A 153 -8.59 -18.47 12.21
C ALA A 153 -9.36 -18.74 10.89
N ALA A 154 -10.54 -18.16 10.71
CA ALA A 154 -11.32 -18.29 9.48
C ALA A 154 -10.61 -17.61 8.29
N LEU A 155 -10.00 -16.45 8.48
CA LEU A 155 -9.21 -15.73 7.47
C LEU A 155 -7.93 -16.49 7.13
N ALA A 156 -7.22 -17.05 8.11
CA ALA A 156 -6.05 -17.89 7.89
C ALA A 156 -6.40 -19.18 7.14
N GLN A 157 -7.56 -19.77 7.44
CA GLN A 157 -8.07 -20.96 6.74
C GLN A 157 -8.56 -20.64 5.31
N GLN A 158 -9.03 -19.42 5.07
CA GLN A 158 -9.35 -18.92 3.74
C GLN A 158 -8.07 -18.60 2.93
N ALA A 159 -7.05 -18.04 3.58
CA ALA A 159 -5.75 -17.79 2.97
C ALA A 159 -5.01 -19.09 2.63
N SER A 160 -5.11 -20.12 3.49
CA SER A 160 -4.51 -21.44 3.21
C SER A 160 -5.21 -22.17 2.07
N ARG A 161 -6.54 -22.01 1.91
CA ARG A 161 -7.28 -22.45 0.72
C ARG A 161 -6.89 -21.71 -0.55
N ALA A 162 -6.46 -20.45 -0.45
CA ALA A 162 -5.99 -19.68 -1.62
C ALA A 162 -4.58 -20.12 -2.10
N THR A 163 -3.81 -20.81 -1.26
CA THR A 163 -2.46 -21.33 -1.60
C THR A 163 -2.45 -22.69 -2.30
N GLU A 164 -3.59 -23.38 -2.42
CA GLU A 164 -3.72 -24.46 -3.41
C GLU A 164 -3.91 -23.80 -4.78
N GLU A 165 -2.81 -23.32 -5.39
CA GLU A 165 -2.84 -22.63 -6.68
C GLU A 165 -3.44 -23.54 -7.76
N GLU A 166 -4.72 -23.35 -8.03
CA GLU A 166 -5.39 -24.05 -9.10
C GLU A 166 -4.93 -23.47 -10.44
N TYR A 167 -4.19 -24.29 -11.20
CA TYR A 167 -3.64 -23.89 -12.48
C TYR A 167 -4.59 -24.16 -13.65
N PHE A 168 -4.90 -23.12 -14.40
CA PHE A 168 -5.65 -23.20 -15.65
C PHE A 168 -4.73 -23.67 -16.78
N SER A 169 -5.21 -24.61 -17.59
CA SER A 169 -4.59 -24.96 -18.87
C SER A 169 -4.83 -23.86 -19.92
N THR A 170 -4.11 -23.92 -21.06
CA THR A 170 -4.35 -22.98 -22.17
C THR A 170 -5.78 -23.06 -22.73
N ALA A 171 -6.40 -24.25 -22.69
CA ALA A 171 -7.79 -24.44 -23.13
C ALA A 171 -8.77 -23.75 -22.18
N GLN A 172 -8.59 -23.94 -20.87
CA GLN A 172 -9.44 -23.29 -19.86
C GLN A 172 -9.27 -21.77 -19.89
N ALA A 173 -8.03 -21.27 -20.02
CA ALA A 173 -7.78 -19.85 -20.20
C ALA A 173 -8.55 -19.31 -21.41
N ALA A 174 -8.48 -19.99 -22.56
CA ALA A 174 -9.19 -19.56 -23.78
C ALA A 174 -10.71 -19.54 -23.61
N LEU A 175 -11.27 -20.53 -22.90
CA LEU A 175 -12.70 -20.59 -22.56
C LEU A 175 -13.14 -19.38 -21.72
N CYS A 176 -12.38 -19.02 -20.68
CA CYS A 176 -12.70 -17.85 -19.84
C CYS A 176 -12.78 -16.54 -20.65
N PHE A 177 -12.02 -16.42 -21.74
CA PHE A 177 -12.07 -15.25 -22.62
C PHE A 177 -13.08 -15.35 -23.76
N GLY A 178 -13.73 -16.51 -23.95
CA GLY A 178 -14.54 -16.79 -25.13
C GLY A 178 -13.72 -16.70 -26.43
N LYS A 179 -12.43 -17.07 -26.38
CA LYS A 179 -11.49 -17.01 -27.52
C LYS A 179 -10.91 -18.39 -27.81
N SER A 180 -10.17 -18.49 -28.92
CA SER A 180 -9.46 -19.72 -29.26
C SER A 180 -8.12 -19.85 -28.52
N THR A 181 -7.64 -21.07 -28.34
CA THR A 181 -6.30 -21.35 -27.79
C THR A 181 -5.17 -20.74 -28.63
N ALA A 182 -5.40 -20.58 -29.94
CA ALA A 182 -4.51 -19.88 -30.86
C ALA A 182 -4.43 -18.38 -30.54
N TRP A 183 -5.53 -17.73 -30.15
CA TRP A 183 -5.54 -16.34 -29.71
C TRP A 183 -4.68 -16.14 -28.45
N VAL A 184 -4.84 -17.01 -27.45
CA VAL A 184 -4.00 -16.99 -26.23
C VAL A 184 -2.52 -17.20 -26.59
N SER A 185 -2.24 -18.18 -27.44
CA SER A 185 -0.87 -18.50 -27.84
C SER A 185 -0.20 -17.39 -28.64
N ARG A 186 -0.96 -16.68 -29.47
CA ARG A 186 -0.51 -15.51 -30.22
C ARG A 186 -0.26 -14.34 -29.29
N GLY A 187 -1.19 -14.01 -28.40
CA GLY A 187 -1.05 -12.89 -27.48
C GLY A 187 0.18 -13.02 -26.55
N LEU A 188 0.51 -14.24 -26.13
CA LEU A 188 1.74 -14.53 -25.39
C LEU A 188 3.01 -14.38 -26.24
N ARG A 189 2.97 -14.84 -27.50
CA ARG A 189 4.11 -14.73 -28.43
C ARG A 189 4.40 -13.28 -28.81
N GLU A 190 3.36 -12.49 -28.99
CA GLU A 190 3.39 -11.07 -29.31
C GLU A 190 3.55 -10.19 -28.06
N LYS A 191 3.65 -10.78 -26.87
CA LYS A 191 3.86 -10.08 -25.58
C LYS A 191 2.81 -8.99 -25.30
N THR A 192 1.58 -9.26 -25.72
CA THR A 192 0.43 -8.34 -25.60
C THR A 192 -0.21 -8.35 -24.21
N PHE A 193 0.01 -9.41 -23.42
CA PHE A 193 -0.53 -9.53 -22.07
C PHE A 193 0.49 -9.04 -21.04
N ARG A 194 0.10 -8.03 -20.26
CA ARG A 194 0.93 -7.38 -19.26
C ARG A 194 0.20 -7.19 -17.93
N TYR A 195 0.95 -7.31 -16.85
CA TYR A 195 0.50 -6.92 -15.52
C TYR A 195 0.37 -5.40 -15.39
N ALA A 196 -0.20 -4.95 -14.27
CA ALA A 196 -0.38 -3.53 -13.99
C ALA A 196 0.97 -2.78 -13.86
N ASP A 197 2.02 -3.46 -13.42
CA ASP A 197 3.40 -2.95 -13.34
C ASP A 197 4.11 -2.88 -14.71
N GLY A 198 3.45 -3.31 -15.79
CA GLY A 198 4.00 -3.33 -17.15
C GLY A 198 4.81 -4.58 -17.50
N SER A 199 5.05 -5.49 -16.56
CA SER A 199 5.73 -6.77 -16.80
C SER A 199 4.88 -7.71 -17.65
N GLU A 200 5.53 -8.60 -18.41
CA GLU A 200 4.86 -9.54 -19.31
C GLU A 200 4.26 -10.72 -18.54
N VAL A 201 3.08 -11.16 -18.96
CA VAL A 201 2.46 -12.37 -18.40
C VAL A 201 3.15 -13.61 -18.99
N GLU A 202 3.99 -14.25 -18.18
CA GLU A 202 4.64 -15.52 -18.55
C GLU A 202 3.94 -16.73 -17.90
N PRO A 203 3.46 -17.71 -18.69
CA PRO A 203 2.84 -18.90 -18.13
C PRO A 203 3.89 -19.84 -17.54
N ILE A 204 3.52 -20.52 -16.46
CA ILE A 204 4.33 -21.56 -15.83
C ILE A 204 4.39 -22.75 -16.79
N ARG A 205 5.58 -23.24 -17.11
CA ARG A 205 5.78 -24.42 -17.97
C ARG A 205 6.06 -25.64 -17.10
N VAL A 206 5.19 -26.66 -17.18
CA VAL A 206 5.30 -27.87 -16.35
C VAL A 206 5.52 -29.11 -17.22
N GLY A 207 6.51 -29.93 -16.84
CA GLY A 207 6.82 -31.24 -17.42
C GLY A 207 7.62 -31.23 -18.74
N LYS A 208 8.04 -32.42 -19.20
CA LYS A 208 8.87 -32.62 -20.42
C LYS A 208 8.25 -32.09 -21.72
N GLY A 209 6.93 -31.87 -21.75
CA GLY A 209 6.20 -31.32 -22.91
C GLY A 209 5.97 -29.81 -22.86
N GLY A 210 6.45 -29.10 -21.83
CA GLY A 210 6.32 -27.64 -21.72
C GLY A 210 4.87 -27.13 -21.69
N ARG A 211 3.96 -27.88 -21.06
CA ARG A 211 2.55 -27.51 -20.97
C ARG A 211 2.41 -26.23 -20.13
N ARG A 212 1.65 -25.27 -20.65
CA ARG A 212 1.45 -23.95 -20.03
C ARG A 212 0.34 -24.01 -18.98
N ARG A 213 0.63 -23.40 -17.84
CA ARG A 213 -0.25 -23.24 -16.68
C ARG A 213 -0.39 -21.75 -16.36
N PHE A 214 -1.60 -21.34 -16.05
CA PHE A 214 -1.95 -19.96 -15.72
C PHE A 214 -2.58 -19.91 -14.34
N THR A 215 -2.22 -18.93 -13.54
CA THR A 215 -2.89 -18.62 -12.27
C THR A 215 -4.03 -17.63 -12.51
N VAL A 216 -4.94 -17.47 -11.55
CA VAL A 216 -6.00 -16.46 -11.65
C VAL A 216 -5.45 -15.03 -11.80
N PRO A 217 -4.39 -14.62 -11.05
CA PRO A 217 -3.72 -13.33 -11.29
C PRO A 217 -3.24 -13.14 -12.74
N MET A 218 -2.67 -14.18 -13.37
CA MET A 218 -2.27 -14.14 -14.78
C MET A 218 -3.46 -13.90 -15.70
N LEU A 219 -4.57 -14.63 -15.49
CA LEU A 219 -5.77 -14.47 -16.31
C LEU A 219 -6.42 -13.10 -16.12
N ARG A 220 -6.41 -12.54 -14.91
CA ARG A 220 -6.86 -11.16 -14.65
C ARG A 220 -6.00 -10.14 -15.42
N ALA A 221 -4.68 -10.29 -15.39
CA ALA A 221 -3.77 -9.41 -16.13
C ALA A 221 -3.99 -9.49 -17.66
N MET A 222 -4.22 -10.70 -18.18
CA MET A 222 -4.58 -10.92 -19.58
C MET A 222 -5.92 -10.25 -19.93
N ALA A 223 -6.95 -10.37 -19.07
CA ALA A 223 -8.26 -9.74 -19.28
C ALA A 223 -8.15 -8.21 -19.39
N TRP A 224 -7.44 -7.60 -18.44
CA TRP A 224 -7.21 -6.15 -18.44
C TRP A 224 -6.39 -5.68 -19.63
N SER A 225 -5.38 -6.45 -20.05
CA SER A 225 -4.61 -6.13 -21.26
C SER A 225 -5.46 -6.19 -22.52
N ALA A 226 -6.32 -7.20 -22.65
CA ALA A 226 -7.23 -7.35 -23.78
C ALA A 226 -8.33 -6.27 -23.80
N TYR A 227 -8.77 -5.78 -22.64
CA TYR A 227 -9.66 -4.63 -22.55
C TYR A 227 -8.97 -3.34 -22.99
N ARG A 228 -7.75 -3.06 -22.49
CA ARG A 228 -6.97 -1.88 -22.88
C ARG A 228 -6.63 -1.83 -24.36
N SER A 229 -6.42 -2.99 -25.00
CA SER A 229 -6.18 -3.08 -26.44
C SER A 229 -7.45 -3.06 -27.30
N GLY A 230 -8.63 -2.92 -26.69
CA GLY A 230 -9.93 -2.92 -27.39
C GLY A 230 -10.39 -4.30 -27.87
N THR A 231 -9.70 -5.38 -27.48
CA THR A 231 -10.05 -6.75 -27.86
C THR A 231 -11.23 -7.32 -27.05
N LEU A 232 -11.42 -6.83 -25.82
CA LEU A 232 -12.58 -7.09 -24.98
C LEU A 232 -13.35 -5.79 -24.71
N THR A 233 -14.68 -5.88 -24.68
CA THR A 233 -15.55 -4.80 -24.20
C THR A 233 -15.61 -4.79 -22.67
N ALA A 234 -16.11 -3.70 -22.08
CA ALA A 234 -16.26 -3.59 -20.62
C ALA A 234 -17.19 -4.70 -20.06
N GLN A 235 -18.26 -5.03 -20.78
CA GLN A 235 -19.18 -6.11 -20.42
C GLN A 235 -18.48 -7.48 -20.45
N GLN A 236 -17.67 -7.74 -21.49
CA GLN A 236 -16.89 -8.98 -21.58
C GLN A 236 -15.86 -9.07 -20.46
N LEU A 237 -15.15 -7.98 -20.15
CA LEU A 237 -14.22 -7.91 -19.03
C LEU A 237 -14.91 -8.24 -17.70
N GLN A 238 -16.05 -7.62 -17.41
CA GLN A 238 -16.83 -7.92 -16.21
C GLN A 238 -17.26 -9.38 -16.14
N GLY A 239 -17.69 -9.96 -17.27
CA GLY A 239 -18.02 -11.38 -17.38
C GLY A 239 -16.85 -12.30 -17.01
N VAL A 240 -15.67 -12.05 -17.59
CA VAL A 240 -14.44 -12.82 -17.29
C VAL A 240 -14.04 -12.67 -15.82
N LEU A 241 -14.03 -11.46 -15.27
CA LEU A 241 -13.65 -11.22 -13.87
C LEU A 241 -14.63 -11.85 -12.87
N ALA A 242 -15.92 -11.88 -13.20
CA ALA A 242 -16.93 -12.56 -12.40
C ALA A 242 -16.75 -14.09 -12.44
N GLU A 243 -16.40 -14.66 -13.60
CA GLU A 243 -16.11 -16.09 -13.74
C GLU A 243 -14.86 -16.50 -12.94
N LEU A 244 -13.77 -15.74 -13.05
CA LEU A 244 -12.53 -15.98 -12.31
C LEU A 244 -12.75 -15.89 -10.79
N SER A 245 -13.56 -14.93 -10.34
CA SER A 245 -13.92 -14.79 -8.92
C SER A 245 -14.88 -15.89 -8.43
N ARG A 246 -15.55 -16.61 -9.33
CA ARG A 246 -16.33 -17.82 -8.98
C ARG A 246 -15.42 -19.04 -8.87
N SER A 247 -14.44 -19.19 -9.76
CA SER A 247 -13.46 -20.28 -9.68
C SER A 247 -12.61 -20.22 -8.41
N GLU A 248 -12.19 -19.02 -7.97
CA GLU A 248 -11.46 -18.86 -6.69
C GLU A 248 -12.31 -19.25 -5.47
N ARG A 249 -13.63 -19.07 -5.53
CA ARG A 249 -14.55 -19.37 -4.41
C ARG A 249 -15.00 -20.84 -4.35
N CYS A 250 -14.96 -21.55 -5.47
CA CYS A 250 -15.53 -22.89 -5.56
C CYS A 250 -14.51 -24.04 -5.56
N GLY A 251 -13.20 -23.77 -5.48
CA GLY A 251 -12.19 -24.83 -5.45
C GLY A 251 -12.37 -25.83 -6.60
N GLY A 252 -12.17 -25.37 -7.83
CA GLY A 252 -11.86 -26.24 -8.95
C GLY A 252 -12.73 -27.43 -9.26
N HIS A 253 -14.05 -27.27 -9.37
CA HIS A 253 -14.89 -28.30 -10.00
C HIS A 253 -16.10 -27.71 -10.72
N ARG A 254 -15.87 -27.15 -11.93
CA ARG A 254 -16.72 -27.24 -13.14
C ARG A 254 -16.37 -26.15 -14.16
N LEU A 255 -15.53 -26.49 -15.13
CA LEU A 255 -15.45 -25.78 -16.43
C LEU A 255 -15.61 -26.76 -17.61
N SER A 256 -16.27 -27.89 -17.39
CA SER A 256 -16.48 -28.96 -18.38
C SER A 256 -17.96 -29.31 -18.50
N ASP A 257 -18.80 -28.33 -18.83
CA ASP A 257 -20.11 -28.59 -19.45
C ASP A 257 -20.71 -27.26 -19.92
N ARG A 258 -20.36 -26.88 -21.15
CA ARG A 258 -21.17 -26.05 -22.06
C ARG A 258 -20.52 -26.03 -23.43
#